data_AF-A0A2D8N926-F1
#
_entry.id   AF-A0A2D8N926-F1
#
_cell.length_a   1.000
_cell.length_b   1.000
_cell.length_c   1.000
_cell.angle_alpha   90.00
_cell.angle_beta   90.00
_cell.angle_gamma   90.00
#
_symmetry.space_group_name_H-M   'P 1'
#
loop_
_entity.id
_entity.type
_entity.pdbx_description
1 polymer ?
#
loop_
_entity_poly.entity_id
_entity_poly.type
_entity_poly.pdbx_seq_one_letter_code
_entity_poly.pdbx_strand_id
1 'polypeptide(L)'
;QPGDEGVALMPSDWDTPNVGIYDIYSVKWGYKPIFDVSEDEEKEILRSWIREKEDDLMFRFGPSGGIDPSSQTEDLGDNAVKASEYGIANLKRIMPKLMEWTTEDGETYEELEYMYNQVLGQFRRYMGHVATNIGGVYQYYKTADQDGAVYTHVSKDHQKACVDFLNRNLFQTPYWMIEKDILNKIEFAGMTNRIRSVQSSYLNSVLDFAKMARMIENEALNGSNAYTLQEMMNDLKNGIWFELKNNRNIDVYRRNLQRTYINRLAYIMKNEQPTRQGSFWSNYITPIKVDVSDIRSVTVGMLISLRKELSRSVKKYSDPNIKNHLTYCIGLINNALNPKTS
;
A
#
# COMPACT_ATOMS: atom_id res chain seq x y z
N GLN A 1 -10.19 -17.40 -7.50
CA GLN A 1 -9.33 -16.64 -8.45
C GLN A 1 -10.03 -16.58 -9.80
N PRO A 2 -9.56 -15.75 -10.76
CA PRO A 2 -10.22 -15.65 -12.05
C PRO A 2 -10.28 -17.01 -12.77
N GLY A 3 -11.43 -17.70 -12.68
CA GLY A 3 -11.63 -19.06 -13.22
C GLY A 3 -11.68 -20.19 -12.18
N ASP A 4 -11.57 -19.90 -10.88
CA ASP A 4 -11.81 -20.90 -9.84
C ASP A 4 -13.32 -21.18 -9.74
N GLU A 5 -13.69 -22.45 -9.71
CA GLU A 5 -15.05 -22.93 -9.53
C GLU A 5 -15.23 -23.44 -8.09
N GLY A 6 -16.42 -23.24 -7.51
CA GLY A 6 -16.74 -23.75 -6.17
C GLY A 6 -16.09 -23.00 -4.99
N VAL A 7 -15.48 -21.83 -5.23
CA VAL A 7 -14.86 -21.02 -4.17
C VAL A 7 -15.82 -19.90 -3.76
N ALA A 8 -16.32 -19.96 -2.53
CA ALA A 8 -17.14 -18.91 -1.93
C ALA A 8 -16.32 -18.16 -0.86
N LEU A 9 -16.43 -16.82 -0.83
CA LEU A 9 -15.78 -15.98 0.19
C LEU A 9 -16.30 -16.31 1.61
N MET A 10 -17.56 -16.74 1.68
CA MET A 10 -18.17 -17.36 2.85
C MET A 10 -18.73 -18.70 2.39
N PRO A 11 -18.46 -19.82 3.10
CA PRO A 11 -19.14 -21.08 2.82
C PRO A 11 -20.66 -20.83 2.83
N SER A 12 -21.35 -21.09 1.72
CA SER A 12 -22.77 -20.73 1.58
C SER A 12 -23.73 -21.78 2.11
N ASP A 13 -23.26 -22.76 2.88
CA ASP A 13 -24.09 -23.85 3.36
C ASP A 13 -24.37 -23.70 4.86
N TRP A 14 -25.66 -23.57 5.18
CA TRP A 14 -26.23 -23.49 6.54
C TRP A 14 -25.79 -24.66 7.47
N ASP A 15 -25.18 -25.71 6.92
CA ASP A 15 -24.78 -26.93 7.62
C ASP A 15 -23.31 -26.96 8.08
N THR A 16 -22.53 -25.92 7.77
CA THR A 16 -21.20 -25.70 8.37
C THR A 16 -21.22 -24.39 9.15
N PRO A 17 -20.75 -24.34 10.41
CA PRO A 17 -20.67 -23.05 11.09
C PRO A 17 -19.77 -22.12 10.28
N ASN A 18 -20.34 -20.97 9.89
CA ASN A 18 -19.69 -19.83 9.21
C ASN A 18 -18.63 -19.15 10.10
N VAL A 19 -17.79 -19.95 10.74
CA VAL A 19 -16.92 -19.58 11.85
C VAL A 19 -15.55 -20.14 11.51
N GLY A 20 -14.53 -19.27 11.45
CA GLY A 20 -13.18 -19.66 11.06
C GLY A 20 -12.54 -20.60 12.07
N ILE A 21 -11.49 -21.31 11.65
CA ILE A 21 -10.76 -22.23 12.54
C ILE A 21 -10.19 -21.50 13.77
N TYR A 22 -9.75 -20.26 13.59
CA TYR A 22 -9.33 -19.39 14.70
C TYR A 22 -10.49 -19.09 15.65
N ASP A 23 -11.67 -18.76 15.13
CA ASP A 23 -12.83 -18.42 15.95
C ASP A 23 -13.25 -19.63 16.82
N ILE A 24 -13.33 -20.83 16.22
CA ILE A 24 -13.58 -22.09 16.97
C ILE A 24 -12.54 -22.29 18.07
N TYR A 25 -11.26 -22.06 17.76
CA TYR A 25 -10.17 -22.19 18.71
C TYR A 25 -10.23 -21.16 19.83
N SER A 26 -10.52 -19.90 19.52
CA SER A 26 -10.65 -18.81 20.49
C SER A 26 -11.82 -19.04 21.45
N VAL A 27 -12.95 -19.55 20.93
CA VAL A 27 -14.11 -19.95 21.74
C VAL A 27 -13.73 -21.12 22.65
N LYS A 28 -13.04 -22.15 22.13
CA LYS A 28 -12.54 -23.26 22.96
C LYS A 28 -11.63 -22.73 24.07
N TRP A 29 -10.68 -21.85 23.75
CA TRP A 29 -9.75 -21.32 24.73
C TRP A 29 -10.44 -20.48 25.81
N GLY A 30 -11.40 -19.63 25.43
CA GLY A 30 -12.10 -18.73 26.35
C GLY A 30 -13.24 -19.36 27.15
N TYR A 31 -13.81 -20.49 26.70
CA TYR A 31 -15.06 -21.02 27.24
C TYR A 31 -15.09 -22.52 27.51
N LYS A 32 -14.07 -23.31 27.13
CA LYS A 32 -14.05 -24.74 27.44
C LYS A 32 -13.85 -24.95 28.94
N PRO A 33 -14.80 -25.57 29.67
CA PRO A 33 -14.63 -25.80 31.10
C PRO A 33 -13.46 -26.75 31.39
N ILE A 34 -12.66 -26.39 32.40
CA ILE A 34 -11.61 -27.24 32.98
C ILE A 34 -11.99 -27.41 34.45
N PHE A 35 -12.34 -28.63 34.84
CA PHE A 35 -12.82 -28.94 36.19
C PHE A 35 -11.71 -29.53 37.06
N ASP A 36 -11.88 -29.44 38.38
CA ASP A 36 -11.05 -30.11 39.40
C ASP A 36 -9.55 -29.75 39.35
N VAL A 37 -9.22 -28.52 38.93
CA VAL A 37 -7.85 -27.97 38.93
C VAL A 37 -7.80 -26.63 39.67
N SER A 38 -6.62 -26.27 40.15
CA SER A 38 -6.32 -24.93 40.67
C SER A 38 -6.16 -23.90 39.54
N GLU A 39 -6.21 -22.61 39.88
CA GLU A 39 -6.00 -21.51 38.92
C GLU A 39 -4.64 -21.60 38.21
N ASP A 40 -3.58 -22.00 38.94
CA ASP A 40 -2.24 -22.11 38.35
C ASP A 40 -2.14 -23.31 37.39
N GLU A 41 -2.78 -24.44 37.73
CA GLU A 41 -2.88 -25.59 36.82
C GLU A 41 -3.71 -25.25 35.57
N GLU A 42 -4.81 -24.51 35.73
CA GLU A 42 -5.62 -24.04 34.61
C GLU A 42 -4.80 -23.16 33.65
N LYS A 43 -4.01 -22.22 34.17
CA LYS A 43 -3.10 -21.38 33.36
C LYS A 43 -2.10 -22.22 32.57
N GLU A 44 -1.51 -23.25 33.17
CA GLU A 44 -0.58 -24.14 32.45
C GLU A 44 -1.29 -24.94 31.36
N ILE A 45 -2.51 -25.42 31.60
CA ILE A 45 -3.34 -26.08 30.57
C ILE A 45 -3.65 -25.10 29.43
N LEU A 46 -4.12 -23.89 29.72
CA LEU A 46 -4.44 -22.87 28.72
C LEU A 46 -3.20 -22.45 27.92
N ARG A 47 -2.03 -22.36 28.56
CA ARG A 47 -0.74 -22.14 27.88
C ARG A 47 -0.41 -23.29 26.94
N SER A 48 -0.61 -24.54 27.37
CA SER A 48 -0.33 -25.71 26.52
C SER A 48 -1.17 -25.71 25.24
N TRP A 49 -2.43 -25.24 25.29
CA TRP A 49 -3.28 -25.13 24.10
C TRP A 49 -2.73 -24.09 23.11
N ILE A 50 -2.23 -22.95 23.60
CA ILE A 50 -1.58 -21.94 22.77
C ILE A 50 -0.30 -22.49 22.16
N ARG A 51 0.53 -23.17 22.97
CA ARG A 51 1.77 -23.81 22.51
C ARG A 51 1.53 -24.84 21.41
N GLU A 52 0.47 -25.63 21.50
CA GLU A 52 0.11 -26.61 20.47
C GLU A 52 -0.11 -25.98 19.08
N LYS A 53 -0.52 -24.71 19.03
CA LYS A 53 -0.87 -24.00 17.79
C LYS A 53 0.08 -22.85 17.44
N GLU A 54 1.17 -22.68 18.19
CA GLU A 54 1.97 -21.43 18.14
C GLU A 54 2.66 -21.16 16.80
N ASP A 55 2.98 -22.22 16.05
CA ASP A 55 3.63 -22.13 14.74
C ASP A 55 2.63 -22.18 13.57
N ASP A 56 1.34 -22.33 13.83
CA ASP A 56 0.30 -22.38 12.80
C ASP A 56 -0.36 -21.01 12.63
N LEU A 57 -0.08 -20.37 11.49
CA LEU A 57 -0.60 -19.05 11.14
C LEU A 57 -2.14 -19.01 11.08
N MET A 58 -2.83 -20.13 10.86
CA MET A 58 -4.29 -20.20 10.86
C MET A 58 -4.90 -19.94 12.24
N PHE A 59 -4.12 -20.11 13.32
CA PHE A 59 -4.53 -19.87 14.70
C PHE A 59 -3.98 -18.55 15.26
N ARG A 60 -3.36 -17.73 14.42
CA ARG A 60 -2.80 -16.44 14.81
C ARG A 60 -3.82 -15.32 14.65
N PHE A 61 -3.90 -14.47 15.67
CA PHE A 61 -4.61 -13.19 15.60
C PHE A 61 -3.65 -12.06 15.91
N GLY A 62 -3.57 -11.08 15.02
CA GLY A 62 -2.78 -9.88 15.21
C GLY A 62 -3.66 -8.67 15.51
N PRO A 63 -3.09 -7.59 16.06
CA PRO A 63 -3.80 -6.32 16.17
C PRO A 63 -4.20 -5.84 14.77
N SER A 64 -5.44 -5.39 14.61
CA SER A 64 -5.90 -4.87 13.31
C SER A 64 -5.15 -3.58 12.96
N GLY A 65 -4.46 -3.59 11.82
CA GLY A 65 -3.79 -2.44 11.23
C GLY A 65 -2.40 -2.11 11.78
N GLY A 66 -1.71 -1.19 11.12
CA GLY A 66 -0.42 -0.66 11.58
C GLY A 66 0.77 -1.04 10.71
N ILE A 67 1.79 -1.64 11.33
CA ILE A 67 3.12 -1.91 10.75
C ILE A 67 3.22 -3.35 10.21
N ASP A 68 2.42 -4.28 10.75
CA ASP A 68 2.43 -5.69 10.38
C ASP A 68 1.54 -5.95 9.15
N PRO A 69 2.11 -6.30 7.99
CA PRO A 69 1.32 -6.56 6.79
C PRO A 69 0.54 -7.88 6.83
N SER A 70 0.82 -8.78 7.77
CA SER A 70 0.04 -10.01 7.97
C SER A 70 -1.24 -9.80 8.80
N SER A 71 -1.46 -8.58 9.30
CA SER A 71 -2.59 -8.25 10.19
C SER A 71 -3.46 -7.14 9.59
N GLN A 72 -3.99 -7.42 8.40
CA GLN A 72 -4.80 -6.49 7.62
C GLN A 72 -6.21 -7.06 7.40
N THR A 73 -7.23 -6.22 7.52
CA THR A 73 -8.60 -6.62 7.21
C THR A 73 -8.73 -6.96 5.73
N GLU A 74 -9.44 -8.05 5.43
CA GLU A 74 -9.69 -8.54 4.06
C GLU A 74 -8.43 -8.98 3.29
N ASP A 75 -7.36 -9.39 4.00
CA ASP A 75 -6.13 -9.93 3.43
C ASP A 75 -5.93 -11.39 3.90
N LEU A 76 -6.54 -12.34 3.19
CA LEU A 76 -6.54 -13.77 3.55
C LEU A 76 -5.42 -14.58 2.88
N GLY A 77 -4.58 -13.93 2.06
CA GLY A 77 -3.52 -14.59 1.30
C GLY A 77 -2.17 -14.57 2.01
N ASP A 78 -1.29 -15.49 1.63
CA ASP A 78 0.12 -15.53 2.07
C ASP A 78 1.01 -14.51 1.33
N ASN A 79 0.51 -13.94 0.23
CA ASN A 79 1.24 -13.02 -0.62
C ASN A 79 0.33 -11.91 -1.15
N ALA A 80 0.42 -10.73 -0.52
CA ALA A 80 -0.40 -9.57 -0.84
C ALA A 80 -0.27 -9.12 -2.31
N VAL A 81 0.92 -9.26 -2.93
CA VAL A 81 1.13 -8.92 -4.34
C VAL A 81 0.33 -9.86 -5.24
N LYS A 82 0.49 -11.17 -5.04
CA LYS A 82 -0.18 -12.19 -5.85
C LYS A 82 -1.70 -12.13 -5.68
N ALA A 83 -2.19 -12.04 -4.44
CA ALA A 83 -3.61 -11.87 -4.15
C ALA A 83 -4.20 -10.63 -4.83
N SER A 84 -3.48 -9.50 -4.76
CA SER A 84 -3.91 -8.24 -5.38
C SER A 84 -3.91 -8.29 -6.90
N GLU A 85 -2.96 -8.99 -7.55
CA GLU A 85 -2.98 -9.21 -9.00
C GLU A 85 -4.25 -9.95 -9.45
N TYR A 86 -4.64 -10.99 -8.71
CA TYR A 86 -5.90 -11.72 -8.99
C TYR A 86 -7.13 -10.86 -8.72
N GLY A 87 -7.12 -10.08 -7.64
CA GLY A 87 -8.17 -9.11 -7.35
C GLY A 87 -8.35 -8.12 -8.50
N ILE A 88 -7.26 -7.52 -8.98
CA ILE A 88 -7.29 -6.58 -10.12
C ILE A 88 -7.76 -7.27 -11.40
N ALA A 89 -7.35 -8.52 -11.65
CA ALA A 89 -7.83 -9.28 -12.81
C ALA A 89 -9.35 -9.49 -12.77
N ASN A 90 -9.93 -9.71 -11.59
CA ASN A 90 -11.38 -9.76 -11.41
C ASN A 90 -12.04 -8.38 -11.63
N LEU A 91 -11.47 -7.31 -11.07
CA LEU A 91 -12.00 -5.96 -11.27
C LEU A 91 -12.02 -5.55 -12.76
N LYS A 92 -10.99 -5.95 -13.52
CA LYS A 92 -10.92 -5.74 -14.97
C LYS A 92 -12.01 -6.51 -15.74
N ARG A 93 -12.48 -7.65 -15.23
CA ARG A 93 -13.61 -8.41 -15.81
C ARG A 93 -14.96 -7.78 -15.47
N ILE A 94 -15.09 -7.23 -14.27
CA ILE A 94 -16.32 -6.59 -13.77
C ILE A 94 -16.56 -5.24 -14.45
N MET A 95 -15.52 -4.41 -14.58
CA MET A 95 -15.64 -3.03 -15.10
C MET A 95 -16.45 -2.91 -16.41
N PRO A 96 -16.17 -3.69 -17.49
CA PRO A 96 -16.94 -3.59 -18.74
C PRO A 96 -18.38 -4.12 -18.62
N LYS A 97 -18.72 -4.82 -17.54
CA LYS A 97 -20.04 -5.40 -17.29
C LYS A 97 -20.93 -4.54 -16.39
N LEU A 98 -20.38 -3.52 -15.73
CA LEU A 98 -21.15 -2.67 -14.82
C LEU A 98 -22.39 -2.08 -15.49
N MET A 99 -22.23 -1.50 -16.69
CA MET A 99 -23.38 -0.92 -17.40
C MET A 99 -24.48 -1.95 -17.68
N GLU A 100 -24.15 -3.21 -17.99
CA GLU A 100 -25.13 -4.27 -18.22
C GLU A 100 -25.81 -4.72 -16.93
N TRP A 101 -25.08 -4.78 -15.83
CA TRP A 101 -25.56 -5.39 -14.57
C TRP A 101 -26.25 -4.42 -13.63
N THR A 102 -26.11 -3.11 -13.83
CA THR A 102 -26.52 -2.10 -12.86
C THR A 102 -27.45 -1.03 -13.46
N THR A 103 -28.05 -1.31 -14.60
CA THR A 103 -29.00 -0.38 -15.24
C THR A 103 -30.29 -1.08 -15.60
N GLU A 104 -31.41 -0.42 -15.33
CA GLU A 104 -32.76 -0.90 -15.63
C GLU A 104 -33.55 0.19 -16.38
N ASP A 105 -34.48 -0.22 -17.25
CA ASP A 105 -35.28 0.71 -18.04
C ASP A 105 -36.20 1.55 -17.13
N GLY A 106 -36.10 2.88 -17.26
CA GLY A 106 -36.87 3.83 -16.45
C GLY A 106 -36.16 4.33 -15.19
N GLU A 107 -35.02 3.75 -14.83
CA GLU A 107 -34.23 4.12 -13.65
C GLU A 107 -33.07 5.07 -13.97
N THR A 108 -32.52 5.71 -12.93
CA THR A 108 -31.33 6.57 -13.04
C THR A 108 -30.04 5.75 -13.01
N TYR A 109 -28.89 6.38 -13.27
CA TYR A 109 -27.58 5.73 -13.23
C TYR A 109 -26.94 5.70 -11.83
N GLU A 110 -27.72 5.87 -10.76
CA GLU A 110 -27.22 5.89 -9.38
C GLU A 110 -26.56 4.55 -8.99
N GLU A 111 -27.15 3.41 -9.36
CA GLU A 111 -26.58 2.09 -9.07
C GLU A 111 -25.28 1.85 -9.87
N LEU A 112 -25.22 2.33 -11.11
CA LEU A 112 -23.98 2.32 -11.90
C LEU A 112 -22.87 3.13 -11.23
N GLU A 113 -23.18 4.33 -10.75
CA GLU A 113 -22.21 5.15 -10.02
C GLU A 113 -21.75 4.46 -8.73
N TYR A 114 -22.69 3.90 -7.97
CA TYR A 114 -22.41 3.18 -6.74
C TYR A 114 -21.44 2.02 -6.99
N MET A 115 -21.78 1.13 -7.92
CA MET A 115 -20.97 -0.06 -8.22
C MET A 115 -19.62 0.28 -8.86
N TYR A 116 -19.56 1.31 -9.70
CA TYR A 116 -18.29 1.84 -10.19
C TYR A 116 -17.39 2.28 -9.02
N ASN A 117 -17.93 3.02 -8.05
CA ASN A 117 -17.19 3.44 -6.86
C ASN A 117 -16.79 2.26 -5.96
N GLN A 118 -17.59 1.18 -5.87
CA GLN A 118 -17.19 -0.04 -5.16
C GLN A 118 -15.96 -0.70 -5.81
N VAL A 119 -15.90 -0.76 -7.15
CA VAL A 119 -14.72 -1.26 -7.87
C VAL A 119 -13.48 -0.42 -7.55
N LEU A 120 -13.62 0.91 -7.49
CA LEU A 120 -12.52 1.80 -7.09
C LEU A 120 -12.09 1.58 -5.63
N GLY A 121 -13.06 1.39 -4.73
CA GLY A 121 -12.81 1.11 -3.32
C GLY A 121 -12.02 -0.19 -3.14
N GLN A 122 -12.42 -1.24 -3.85
CA GLN A 122 -11.71 -2.52 -3.84
C GLN A 122 -10.29 -2.39 -4.41
N PHE A 123 -10.11 -1.65 -5.51
CA PHE A 123 -8.77 -1.38 -6.07
C PHE A 123 -7.87 -0.67 -5.04
N ARG A 124 -8.40 0.35 -4.35
CA ARG A 124 -7.69 1.05 -3.26
C ARG A 124 -7.30 0.09 -2.14
N ARG A 125 -8.17 -0.83 -1.75
CA ARG A 125 -7.87 -1.82 -0.71
C ARG A 125 -6.63 -2.65 -1.07
N TYR A 126 -6.57 -3.18 -2.30
CA TYR A 126 -5.42 -3.92 -2.80
C TYR A 126 -4.11 -3.09 -2.79
N MET A 127 -4.19 -1.81 -3.17
CA MET A 127 -3.02 -0.93 -3.07
C MET A 127 -2.57 -0.72 -1.63
N GLY A 128 -3.50 -0.68 -0.68
CA GLY A 128 -3.23 -0.61 0.75
C GLY A 128 -2.48 -1.84 1.24
N HIS A 129 -3.02 -3.03 0.95
CA HIS A 129 -2.42 -4.31 1.33
C HIS A 129 -0.96 -4.42 0.88
N VAL A 130 -0.69 -4.07 -0.38
CA VAL A 130 0.67 -4.11 -0.92
C VAL A 130 1.55 -2.99 -0.35
N ALA A 131 1.02 -1.78 -0.14
CA ALA A 131 1.82 -0.67 0.39
C ALA A 131 2.25 -0.86 1.85
N THR A 132 1.50 -1.61 2.66
CA THR A 132 1.84 -1.93 4.07
C THR A 132 3.10 -2.79 4.18
N ASN A 133 3.39 -3.61 3.16
CA ASN A 133 4.58 -4.46 3.14
C ASN A 133 5.89 -3.67 2.98
N ILE A 134 5.85 -2.46 2.38
CA ILE A 134 7.04 -1.62 2.20
C ILE A 134 7.41 -0.98 3.54
N GLY A 135 8.60 -1.29 4.05
CA GLY A 135 8.99 -0.95 5.42
C GLY A 135 8.11 -1.63 6.48
N GLY A 136 7.45 -2.74 6.14
CA GLY A 136 6.62 -3.52 7.07
C GLY A 136 7.47 -4.36 8.04
N VAL A 137 6.89 -4.68 9.19
CA VAL A 137 7.52 -5.54 10.21
C VAL A 137 6.45 -6.49 10.75
N TYR A 138 6.66 -7.79 10.55
CA TYR A 138 5.82 -8.83 11.12
C TYR A 138 5.98 -8.86 12.65
N GLN A 139 4.87 -9.00 13.38
CA GLN A 139 4.83 -9.06 14.84
C GLN A 139 4.22 -10.39 15.31
N TYR A 140 5.07 -11.33 15.73
CA TYR A 140 4.65 -12.60 16.31
C TYR A 140 4.74 -12.51 17.84
N TYR A 141 3.59 -12.57 18.53
CA TYR A 141 3.59 -12.59 19.99
C TYR A 141 4.21 -13.89 20.49
N LYS A 142 5.34 -13.75 21.18
CA LYS A 142 6.11 -14.86 21.76
C LYS A 142 6.42 -14.55 23.23
N THR A 143 6.42 -15.60 24.04
CA THR A 143 6.87 -15.65 25.43
C THR A 143 8.37 -15.91 25.50
N ALA A 144 9.00 -15.68 26.65
CA ALA A 144 10.47 -15.76 26.78
C ALA A 144 11.04 -17.17 26.53
N ASP A 145 10.20 -18.19 26.64
CA ASP A 145 10.46 -19.61 26.41
C ASP A 145 10.01 -20.07 25.01
N GLN A 146 9.68 -19.14 24.10
CA GLN A 146 9.46 -19.41 22.66
C GLN A 146 10.68 -19.00 21.86
N ASP A 147 11.13 -19.89 20.97
CA ASP A 147 12.22 -19.58 20.04
C ASP A 147 11.80 -18.55 18.99
N GLY A 148 12.76 -17.77 18.52
CA GLY A 148 12.59 -16.82 17.41
C GLY A 148 12.22 -15.39 17.83
N ALA A 149 12.26 -14.48 16.86
CA ALA A 149 12.04 -13.06 17.10
C ALA A 149 10.54 -12.72 17.16
N VAL A 150 10.19 -11.78 18.05
CA VAL A 150 8.85 -11.15 18.06
C VAL A 150 8.66 -10.27 16.84
N TYR A 151 9.70 -9.56 16.40
CA TYR A 151 9.64 -8.65 15.26
C TYR A 151 10.57 -9.11 14.15
N THR A 152 10.04 -9.21 12.93
CA THR A 152 10.83 -9.57 11.75
C THR A 152 10.49 -8.63 10.59
N HIS A 153 11.50 -7.99 10.00
CA HIS A 153 11.28 -7.14 8.83
C HIS A 153 10.80 -7.96 7.62
N VAL A 154 9.94 -7.37 6.81
CA VAL A 154 9.55 -7.95 5.51
C VAL A 154 10.81 -8.14 4.65
N SER A 155 10.93 -9.28 3.96
CA SER A 155 12.12 -9.59 3.16
C SER A 155 12.36 -8.56 2.04
N LYS A 156 13.63 -8.34 1.70
CA LYS A 156 14.03 -7.38 0.66
C LYS A 156 13.31 -7.61 -0.66
N ASP A 157 13.30 -8.85 -1.13
CA ASP A 157 12.69 -9.22 -2.40
C ASP A 157 11.18 -8.99 -2.41
N HIS A 158 10.49 -9.25 -1.29
CA HIS A 158 9.06 -8.99 -1.19
C HIS A 158 8.76 -7.50 -1.22
N GLN A 159 9.50 -6.67 -0.45
CA GLN A 159 9.31 -5.22 -0.50
C GLN A 159 9.57 -4.63 -1.89
N LYS A 160 10.58 -5.13 -2.60
CA LYS A 160 10.87 -4.75 -4.00
C LYS A 160 9.70 -5.13 -4.91
N ALA A 161 9.19 -6.36 -4.81
CA ALA A 161 8.03 -6.81 -5.57
C ALA A 161 6.79 -5.94 -5.31
N CYS A 162 6.60 -5.45 -4.08
CA CYS A 162 5.54 -4.51 -3.73
C CYS A 162 5.68 -3.17 -4.46
N VAL A 163 6.89 -2.59 -4.51
CA VAL A 163 7.14 -1.34 -5.25
C VAL A 163 6.91 -1.54 -6.75
N ASP A 164 7.38 -2.66 -7.31
CA ASP A 164 7.18 -3.01 -8.72
C ASP A 164 5.70 -3.20 -9.05
N PHE A 165 4.93 -3.83 -8.15
CA PHE A 165 3.48 -3.95 -8.27
C PHE A 165 2.80 -2.58 -8.31
N LEU A 166 3.11 -1.67 -7.37
CA LEU A 166 2.55 -0.33 -7.34
C LEU A 166 2.93 0.47 -8.59
N ASN A 167 4.16 0.33 -9.07
CA ASN A 167 4.62 0.94 -10.32
C ASN A 167 3.77 0.49 -11.52
N ARG A 168 3.49 -0.80 -11.65
CA ARG A 168 2.73 -1.39 -12.78
C ARG A 168 1.22 -1.15 -12.71
N ASN A 169 0.63 -1.23 -11.52
CA ASN A 169 -0.82 -1.26 -11.37
C ASN A 169 -1.43 0.08 -10.94
N LEU A 170 -0.66 0.94 -10.26
CA LEU A 170 -1.16 2.21 -9.72
C LEU A 170 -0.50 3.42 -10.35
N PHE A 171 0.83 3.48 -10.32
CA PHE A 171 1.55 4.65 -10.78
C PHE A 171 1.47 4.75 -12.29
N GLN A 172 1.70 3.65 -13.02
CA GLN A 172 1.23 3.57 -14.40
C GLN A 172 -0.29 3.78 -14.42
N THR A 173 -0.76 4.70 -15.27
CA THR A 173 -2.17 5.08 -15.33
C THR A 173 -3.04 3.84 -15.58
N PRO A 174 -3.97 3.49 -14.66
CA PRO A 174 -4.82 2.32 -14.82
C PRO A 174 -5.97 2.63 -15.78
N TYR A 175 -5.67 2.65 -17.08
CA TYR A 175 -6.64 3.02 -18.12
C TYR A 175 -7.90 2.16 -18.17
N TRP A 176 -7.81 0.90 -17.74
CA TRP A 176 -8.97 0.01 -17.63
C TRP A 176 -10.05 0.52 -16.66
N MET A 177 -9.74 1.50 -15.81
CA MET A 177 -10.70 2.13 -14.90
C MET A 177 -11.33 3.39 -15.50
N ILE A 178 -10.82 3.85 -16.65
CA ILE A 178 -11.20 5.11 -17.31
C ILE A 178 -12.14 4.78 -18.47
N GLU A 179 -13.33 4.28 -18.14
CA GLU A 179 -14.33 3.86 -19.13
C GLU A 179 -15.26 5.01 -19.51
N LYS A 180 -15.01 5.60 -20.69
CA LYS A 180 -15.73 6.80 -21.17
C LYS A 180 -17.24 6.63 -21.14
N ASP A 181 -17.75 5.47 -21.53
CA ASP A 181 -19.20 5.25 -21.64
C ASP A 181 -19.87 5.20 -20.27
N ILE A 182 -19.18 4.70 -19.23
CA ILE A 182 -19.64 4.77 -17.85
C ILE A 182 -19.53 6.22 -17.34
N LEU A 183 -18.36 6.84 -17.51
CA LEU A 183 -18.08 8.19 -17.00
C LEU A 183 -19.09 9.23 -17.52
N ASN A 184 -19.46 9.16 -18.80
CA ASN A 184 -20.46 10.05 -19.41
C ASN A 184 -21.87 9.93 -18.80
N LYS A 185 -22.14 8.88 -18.03
CA LYS A 185 -23.43 8.66 -17.35
C LYS A 185 -23.42 9.11 -15.89
N ILE A 186 -22.26 9.11 -15.25
CA ILE A 186 -22.14 9.30 -13.79
C ILE A 186 -21.46 10.61 -13.39
N GLU A 187 -20.69 11.26 -14.26
CA GLU A 187 -20.04 12.52 -13.92
C GLU A 187 -19.82 13.46 -15.12
N PHE A 188 -19.81 14.77 -14.86
CA PHE A 188 -19.51 15.78 -15.90
C PHE A 188 -18.00 16.01 -16.06
N ALA A 189 -17.24 15.91 -14.98
CA ALA A 189 -15.78 16.00 -14.93
C ALA A 189 -15.26 15.60 -13.54
N GLY A 190 -14.10 14.94 -13.47
CA GLY A 190 -13.50 14.56 -12.18
C GLY A 190 -12.46 13.47 -12.25
N MET A 191 -12.55 12.60 -13.27
CA MET A 191 -11.68 11.41 -13.39
C MET A 191 -10.18 11.69 -13.29
N THR A 192 -9.68 12.77 -13.90
CA THR A 192 -8.28 13.20 -13.78
C THR A 192 -7.85 13.45 -12.33
N ASN A 193 -8.71 14.12 -11.54
CA ASN A 193 -8.44 14.37 -10.13
C ASN A 193 -8.62 13.10 -9.29
N ARG A 194 -9.57 12.23 -9.64
CA ARG A 194 -9.80 10.96 -8.97
C ARG A 194 -8.57 10.05 -9.07
N ILE A 195 -8.02 9.83 -10.27
CA ILE A 195 -6.78 9.07 -10.47
C ILE A 195 -5.61 9.71 -9.70
N ARG A 196 -5.44 11.03 -9.80
CA ARG A 196 -4.40 11.76 -9.06
C ARG A 196 -4.52 11.54 -7.55
N SER A 197 -5.73 11.59 -6.99
CA SER A 197 -5.98 11.43 -5.57
C SER A 197 -5.56 10.04 -5.06
N VAL A 198 -5.95 8.99 -5.79
CA VAL A 198 -5.57 7.60 -5.48
C VAL A 198 -4.05 7.46 -5.51
N GLN A 199 -3.41 7.85 -6.61
CA GLN A 199 -1.95 7.76 -6.74
C GLN A 199 -1.21 8.58 -5.67
N SER A 200 -1.68 9.79 -5.37
CA SER A 200 -1.09 10.64 -4.33
C SER A 200 -1.21 10.02 -2.94
N SER A 201 -2.33 9.37 -2.63
CA SER A 201 -2.54 8.75 -1.31
C SER A 201 -1.48 7.68 -1.03
N TYR A 202 -1.31 6.74 -1.96
CA TYR A 202 -0.31 5.67 -1.79
C TYR A 202 1.11 6.16 -1.97
N LEU A 203 1.37 7.17 -2.82
CA LEU A 203 2.68 7.80 -2.89
C LEU A 203 3.08 8.41 -1.54
N ASN A 204 2.17 9.13 -0.90
CA ASN A 204 2.38 9.70 0.42
C ASN A 204 2.54 8.60 1.49
N SER A 205 1.78 7.51 1.36
CA SER A 205 1.89 6.35 2.26
C SER A 205 3.24 5.65 2.15
N VAL A 206 3.74 5.39 0.95
CA VAL A 206 5.04 4.74 0.71
C VAL A 206 6.19 5.63 1.19
N LEU A 207 6.11 6.94 0.92
CA LEU A 207 7.08 7.93 1.36
C LEU A 207 6.74 8.52 2.74
N ASP A 208 6.09 7.77 3.61
CA ASP A 208 5.78 8.20 4.98
C ASP A 208 7.04 8.18 5.87
N PHE A 209 7.18 9.18 6.75
CA PHE A 209 8.36 9.30 7.60
C PHE A 209 8.60 8.07 8.48
N ALA A 210 7.54 7.45 9.03
CA ALA A 210 7.68 6.27 9.88
C ALA A 210 8.12 5.05 9.07
N LYS A 211 7.62 4.89 7.83
CA LYS A 211 8.10 3.83 6.93
C LYS A 211 9.57 4.02 6.58
N MET A 212 9.96 5.22 6.18
CA MET A 212 11.35 5.53 5.86
C MET A 212 12.28 5.30 7.05
N ALA A 213 11.84 5.64 8.26
CA ALA A 213 12.57 5.35 9.49
C ALA A 213 12.83 3.85 9.70
N ARG A 214 11.79 3.01 9.53
CA ARG A 214 11.93 1.55 9.64
C ARG A 214 12.84 0.96 8.56
N MET A 215 12.87 1.54 7.37
CA MET A 215 13.79 1.09 6.31
C MET A 215 15.24 1.42 6.67
N ILE A 216 15.50 2.60 7.24
CA ILE A 216 16.83 2.98 7.74
C ILE A 216 17.25 2.07 8.89
N GLU A 217 16.36 1.79 9.85
CA GLU A 217 16.64 0.88 10.96
C GLU A 217 16.91 -0.55 10.48
N ASN A 218 16.10 -1.05 9.54
CA ASN A 218 16.32 -2.36 8.93
C ASN A 218 17.69 -2.45 8.25
N GLU A 219 18.11 -1.40 7.52
CA GLU A 219 19.43 -1.32 6.92
C GLU A 219 20.55 -1.32 7.96
N ALA A 220 20.39 -0.58 9.05
CA ALA A 220 21.38 -0.57 10.14
C ALA A 220 21.52 -1.94 10.83
N LEU A 221 20.43 -2.68 10.97
CA LEU A 221 20.41 -4.00 11.63
C LEU A 221 20.82 -5.14 10.70
N ASN A 222 20.41 -5.10 9.43
CA ASN A 222 20.50 -6.24 8.51
C ASN A 222 21.40 -5.99 7.29
N GLY A 223 22.00 -4.81 7.17
CA GLY A 223 22.96 -4.47 6.11
C GLY A 223 22.43 -4.77 4.71
N SER A 224 23.21 -5.53 3.92
CA SER A 224 22.88 -5.84 2.52
C SER A 224 21.59 -6.66 2.33
N ASN A 225 21.10 -7.32 3.39
CA ASN A 225 19.85 -8.07 3.36
C ASN A 225 18.61 -7.17 3.47
N ALA A 226 18.78 -5.89 3.81
CA ALA A 226 17.69 -4.93 3.84
C ALA A 226 17.38 -4.37 2.45
N TYR A 227 16.10 -4.06 2.22
CA TYR A 227 15.70 -3.15 1.15
C TYR A 227 15.90 -1.72 1.64
N THR A 228 16.94 -1.06 1.13
CA THR A 228 17.36 0.25 1.64
C THR A 228 16.40 1.34 1.22
N LEU A 229 16.38 2.45 1.98
CA LEU A 229 15.60 3.63 1.59
C LEU A 229 16.00 4.15 0.20
N GLN A 230 17.30 4.09 -0.12
CA GLN A 230 17.83 4.50 -1.41
C GLN A 230 17.36 3.62 -2.57
N GLU A 231 17.36 2.29 -2.40
CA GLU A 231 16.83 1.36 -3.42
C GLU A 231 15.34 1.62 -3.67
N MET A 232 14.54 1.72 -2.60
CA MET A 232 13.10 1.98 -2.71
C MET A 232 12.78 3.28 -3.44
N MET A 233 13.43 4.39 -3.06
CA MET A 233 13.19 5.67 -3.72
C MET A 233 13.65 5.69 -5.18
N ASN A 234 14.70 4.94 -5.53
CA ASN A 234 15.14 4.76 -6.91
C ASN A 234 14.14 3.95 -7.74
N ASP A 235 13.65 2.83 -7.23
CA ASP A 235 12.66 1.99 -7.92
C ASP A 235 11.35 2.74 -8.12
N LEU A 236 10.92 3.51 -7.12
CA LEU A 236 9.76 4.40 -7.22
C LEU A 236 9.96 5.53 -8.26
N LYS A 237 11.12 6.22 -8.24
CA LYS A 237 11.47 7.24 -9.24
C LYS A 237 11.45 6.65 -10.65
N ASN A 238 12.04 5.46 -10.82
CA ASN A 238 12.14 4.77 -12.09
C ASN A 238 10.76 4.44 -12.70
N GLY A 239 9.79 4.05 -11.89
CA GLY A 239 8.41 3.80 -12.36
C GLY A 239 7.62 5.08 -12.63
N ILE A 240 7.74 6.09 -11.77
CA ILE A 240 7.03 7.38 -11.93
C ILE A 240 7.55 8.19 -13.14
N TRP A 241 8.84 8.06 -13.46
CA TRP A 241 9.50 8.77 -14.56
C TRP A 241 9.89 7.85 -15.72
N PHE A 242 9.23 6.70 -15.85
CA PHE A 242 9.52 5.70 -16.87
C PHE A 242 9.59 6.26 -18.30
N GLU A 243 8.75 7.27 -18.61
CA GLU A 243 8.68 7.91 -19.91
C GLU A 243 10.00 8.57 -20.33
N LEU A 244 10.79 9.06 -19.37
CA LEU A 244 12.06 9.76 -19.64
C LEU A 244 13.11 8.83 -20.27
N LYS A 245 13.06 7.53 -19.97
CA LYS A 245 14.01 6.54 -20.50
C LYS A 245 13.81 6.29 -22.00
N ASN A 246 12.55 6.35 -22.45
CA ASN A 246 12.15 5.92 -23.79
C ASN A 246 11.54 7.04 -24.64
N ASN A 247 11.63 8.30 -24.20
CA ASN A 247 11.01 9.47 -24.83
C ASN A 247 9.51 9.26 -25.13
N ARG A 248 8.79 8.56 -24.25
CA ARG A 248 7.36 8.27 -24.43
C ARG A 248 6.51 9.51 -24.15
N ASN A 249 5.34 9.58 -24.76
CA ASN A 249 4.35 10.61 -24.44
C ASN A 249 4.07 10.63 -22.92
N ILE A 250 3.97 11.83 -22.34
CA ILE A 250 3.64 12.05 -20.94
C ILE A 250 2.25 12.67 -20.88
N ASP A 251 1.21 11.85 -20.75
CA ASP A 251 -0.18 12.30 -20.69
C ASP A 251 -0.52 13.08 -19.40
N VAL A 252 -1.74 13.62 -19.32
CA VAL A 252 -2.17 14.46 -18.19
C VAL A 252 -2.14 13.73 -16.83
N TYR A 253 -2.46 12.44 -16.78
CA TYR A 253 -2.45 11.65 -15.55
C TYR A 253 -1.01 11.45 -15.06
N ARG A 254 -0.10 11.11 -15.98
CA ARG A 254 1.33 10.95 -15.69
C ARG A 254 1.99 12.26 -15.30
N ARG A 255 1.67 13.36 -15.98
CA ARG A 255 2.13 14.71 -15.58
C ARG A 255 1.66 15.08 -14.17
N ASN A 256 0.42 14.74 -13.80
CA ASN A 256 -0.09 14.97 -12.45
C ASN A 256 0.69 14.17 -11.40
N LEU A 257 0.90 12.88 -11.62
CA LEU A 257 1.66 12.02 -10.71
C LEU A 257 3.10 12.52 -10.51
N GLN A 258 3.77 12.88 -11.60
CA GLN A 258 5.15 13.39 -11.59
C GLN A 258 5.29 14.69 -10.78
N ARG A 259 4.31 15.61 -10.89
CA ARG A 259 4.25 16.81 -10.04
C ARG A 259 4.01 16.45 -8.57
N THR A 260 3.07 15.53 -8.31
CA THR A 260 2.78 15.05 -6.95
C THR A 260 4.02 14.45 -6.29
N TYR A 261 4.82 13.67 -7.04
CA TYR A 261 6.07 13.11 -6.55
C TYR A 261 7.07 14.19 -6.11
N ILE A 262 7.33 15.19 -6.95
CA ILE A 262 8.24 16.29 -6.59
C ILE A 262 7.70 17.06 -5.38
N ASN A 263 6.39 17.32 -5.32
CA ASN A 263 5.77 17.98 -4.18
C ASN A 263 5.90 17.17 -2.89
N ARG A 264 5.81 15.83 -2.96
CA ARG A 264 6.03 14.96 -1.80
C ARG A 264 7.49 15.02 -1.33
N LEU A 265 8.45 14.97 -2.25
CA LEU A 265 9.87 15.15 -1.89
C LEU A 265 10.14 16.54 -1.29
N ALA A 266 9.55 17.59 -1.86
CA ALA A 266 9.65 18.94 -1.33
C ALA A 266 9.04 19.06 0.09
N TYR A 267 7.93 18.36 0.34
CA TYR A 267 7.34 18.27 1.67
C TYR A 267 8.30 17.61 2.66
N ILE A 268 8.93 16.50 2.29
CA ILE A 268 9.92 15.79 3.11
C ILE A 268 11.13 16.68 3.44
N MET A 269 11.58 17.49 2.48
CA MET A 269 12.68 18.45 2.70
C MET A 269 12.36 19.54 3.71
N LYS A 270 11.08 19.92 3.85
CA LYS A 270 10.66 21.10 4.63
C LYS A 270 10.03 20.80 5.97
N ASN A 271 9.51 19.58 6.15
CA ASN A 271 8.69 19.24 7.30
C ASN A 271 9.41 18.20 8.16
N GLU A 272 9.11 18.22 9.45
CA GLU A 272 9.39 17.13 10.37
C GLU A 272 8.26 16.09 10.34
N GLN A 273 8.46 14.95 11.01
CA GLN A 273 7.41 13.95 11.17
C GLN A 273 6.20 14.58 11.88
N PRO A 274 4.99 14.53 11.30
CA PRO A 274 3.80 15.08 11.94
C PRO A 274 3.50 14.38 13.26
N THR A 275 3.26 15.15 14.32
CA THR A 275 2.76 14.63 15.59
C THR A 275 1.29 14.27 15.47
N ARG A 276 0.94 12.99 15.70
CA ARG A 276 -0.46 12.53 15.75
C ARG A 276 -0.85 12.26 17.21
N GLN A 277 -1.15 13.32 17.97
CA GLN A 277 -1.63 13.19 19.34
C GLN A 277 -3.11 12.75 19.35
N GLY A 278 -3.49 11.87 20.28
CA GLY A 278 -4.89 11.50 20.55
C GLY A 278 -5.52 10.46 19.61
N SER A 279 -4.76 9.84 18.71
CA SER A 279 -5.25 8.75 17.86
C SER A 279 -4.83 7.39 18.43
N PHE A 280 -5.71 6.39 18.42
CA PHE A 280 -5.36 4.99 18.73
C PHE A 280 -4.12 4.51 17.95
N TRP A 281 -3.94 5.05 16.74
CA TRP A 281 -2.82 4.75 15.85
C TRP A 281 -1.49 5.39 16.26
N SER A 282 -1.45 6.28 17.28
CA SER A 282 -0.21 6.93 17.71
C SER A 282 0.85 5.95 18.19
N ASN A 283 0.42 4.82 18.77
CA ASN A 283 1.31 3.75 19.26
C ASN A 283 1.94 2.91 18.14
N TYR A 284 1.46 3.03 16.89
CA TYR A 284 1.96 2.30 15.73
C TYR A 284 2.78 3.19 14.78
N ILE A 285 3.25 4.34 15.27
CA ILE A 285 4.10 5.26 14.51
C ILE A 285 5.54 5.07 14.99
N THR A 286 6.43 4.68 14.08
CA THR A 286 7.88 4.69 14.33
C THR A 286 8.36 6.14 14.38
N PRO A 287 8.81 6.64 15.55
CA PRO A 287 9.28 8.02 15.67
C PRO A 287 10.62 8.19 14.94
N ILE A 288 10.80 9.36 14.32
CA ILE A 288 12.07 9.72 13.69
C ILE A 288 12.31 11.22 13.78
N LYS A 289 13.55 11.59 14.10
CA LYS A 289 14.01 12.97 14.02
C LYS A 289 14.57 13.21 12.62
N VAL A 290 13.81 13.91 11.76
CA VAL A 290 14.05 13.91 10.30
C VAL A 290 15.35 14.63 9.94
N ASP A 291 15.66 15.73 10.63
CA ASP A 291 16.85 16.57 10.44
C ASP A 291 18.20 15.86 10.63
N VAL A 292 18.25 14.85 11.50
CA VAL A 292 19.45 14.06 11.80
C VAL A 292 19.40 12.64 11.23
N SER A 293 18.42 12.35 10.37
CA SER A 293 18.27 11.06 9.68
C SER A 293 18.68 11.13 8.21
N ASP A 294 18.86 9.97 7.57
CA ASP A 294 19.16 9.90 6.13
C ASP A 294 17.98 10.22 5.21
N ILE A 295 16.80 10.53 5.76
CA ILE A 295 15.62 10.84 4.96
C ILE A 295 15.87 12.05 4.04
N ARG A 296 16.43 13.13 4.58
CA ARG A 296 16.72 14.34 3.78
C ARG A 296 17.91 14.15 2.86
N SER A 297 18.97 13.45 3.30
CA SER A 297 20.16 13.22 2.47
C SER A 297 19.82 12.40 1.21
N VAL A 298 19.06 11.31 1.36
CA VAL A 298 18.57 10.50 0.24
C VAL A 298 17.62 11.31 -0.64
N THR A 299 16.69 12.07 -0.05
CA THR A 299 15.75 12.92 -0.81
C THR A 299 16.46 13.97 -1.67
N VAL A 300 17.49 14.63 -1.15
CA VAL A 300 18.33 15.57 -1.91
C VAL A 300 19.00 14.87 -3.09
N GLY A 301 19.56 13.68 -2.86
CA GLY A 301 20.14 12.85 -3.92
C GLY A 301 19.14 12.57 -5.06
N MET A 302 17.91 12.19 -4.70
CA MET A 302 16.83 11.94 -5.67
C MET A 302 16.46 13.20 -6.48
N LEU A 303 16.28 14.33 -5.81
CA LEU A 303 15.97 15.61 -6.44
C LEU A 303 17.08 16.06 -7.40
N ILE A 304 18.35 15.94 -6.99
CA ILE A 304 19.49 16.30 -7.85
C ILE A 304 19.58 15.39 -9.08
N SER A 305 19.44 14.08 -8.90
CA SER A 305 19.44 13.12 -10.02
C SER A 305 18.31 13.42 -10.99
N LEU A 306 17.08 13.56 -10.47
CA LEU A 306 15.91 13.82 -11.28
C LEU A 306 16.04 15.14 -12.05
N ARG A 307 16.52 16.21 -11.42
CA ARG A 307 16.76 17.49 -12.12
C ARG A 307 17.67 17.31 -13.34
N LYS A 308 18.77 16.57 -13.21
CA LYS A 308 19.68 16.28 -14.32
C LYS A 308 18.99 15.51 -15.44
N GLU A 309 18.17 14.51 -15.09
CA GLU A 309 17.38 13.72 -16.04
C GLU A 309 16.35 14.59 -16.79
N LEU A 310 15.63 15.45 -16.08
CA LEU A 310 14.65 16.38 -16.68
C LEU A 310 15.32 17.38 -17.61
N SER A 311 16.43 18.02 -17.22
CA SER A 311 17.15 18.98 -18.07
C SER A 311 17.64 18.37 -19.38
N ARG A 312 18.02 17.08 -19.37
CA ARG A 312 18.36 16.33 -20.59
C ARG A 312 17.11 15.99 -21.41
N SER A 313 16.02 15.62 -20.74
CA SER A 313 14.80 15.15 -21.39
C SER A 313 14.00 16.25 -22.06
N VAL A 314 13.95 17.47 -21.50
CA VAL A 314 13.25 18.63 -22.09
C VAL A 314 13.65 18.85 -23.56
N LYS A 315 14.93 18.66 -23.88
CA LYS A 315 15.48 18.84 -25.24
C LYS A 315 14.99 17.79 -26.24
N LYS A 316 14.50 16.64 -25.77
CA LYS A 316 14.08 15.50 -26.60
C LYS A 316 12.61 15.54 -26.98
N TYR A 317 11.78 16.27 -26.25
CA TYR A 317 10.35 16.41 -26.57
C TYR A 317 10.12 17.60 -27.50
N SER A 318 9.16 17.48 -28.42
CA SER A 318 8.68 18.58 -29.27
C SER A 318 7.36 19.17 -28.76
N ASP A 319 6.50 18.35 -28.14
CA ASP A 319 5.19 18.74 -27.61
C ASP A 319 5.33 19.89 -26.56
N PRO A 320 4.66 21.03 -26.77
CA PRO A 320 4.73 22.17 -25.86
C PRO A 320 4.24 21.87 -24.44
N ASN A 321 3.20 21.05 -24.28
CA ASN A 321 2.67 20.70 -22.95
C ASN A 321 3.66 19.86 -22.16
N ILE A 322 4.35 18.93 -22.81
CA ILE A 322 5.40 18.12 -22.18
C ILE A 322 6.60 19.01 -21.83
N LYS A 323 7.05 19.87 -22.75
CA LYS A 323 8.15 20.82 -22.47
C LYS A 323 7.83 21.73 -21.29
N ASN A 324 6.64 22.33 -21.27
CA ASN A 324 6.20 23.21 -20.19
C ASN A 324 6.14 22.46 -18.86
N HIS A 325 5.62 21.23 -18.86
CA HIS A 325 5.57 20.37 -17.69
C HIS A 325 6.96 20.03 -17.14
N LEU A 326 7.87 19.55 -17.97
CA LEU A 326 9.22 19.19 -17.52
C LEU A 326 9.99 20.43 -17.02
N THR A 327 9.82 21.57 -17.68
CA THR A 327 10.40 22.86 -17.25
C THR A 327 9.84 23.30 -15.89
N TYR A 328 8.53 23.20 -15.71
CA TYR A 328 7.87 23.48 -14.44
C TYR A 328 8.36 22.56 -13.32
N CYS A 329 8.50 21.26 -13.60
CA CYS A 329 9.07 20.28 -12.66
C CYS A 329 10.50 20.61 -12.25
N ILE A 330 11.36 21.08 -13.17
CA ILE A 330 12.71 21.57 -12.84
C ILE A 330 12.62 22.76 -11.86
N GLY A 331 11.68 23.70 -12.09
CA GLY A 331 11.41 24.81 -11.19
C GLY A 331 10.99 24.36 -9.79
N LEU A 332 10.08 23.40 -9.69
CA LEU A 332 9.66 22.81 -8.41
C LEU A 332 10.84 22.18 -7.67
N ILE A 333 11.71 21.44 -8.35
CA ILE A 333 12.89 20.84 -7.75
C ILE A 333 13.87 21.91 -7.25
N ASN A 334 14.11 22.96 -8.03
CA ASN A 334 14.98 24.06 -7.60
C ASN A 334 14.44 24.74 -6.34
N ASN A 335 13.13 24.95 -6.24
CA ASN A 335 12.48 25.52 -5.05
C ASN A 335 12.52 24.55 -3.84
N ALA A 336 12.52 23.24 -4.08
CA ALA A 336 12.65 22.23 -3.03
C ALA A 336 14.08 22.15 -2.47
N LEU A 337 15.09 22.27 -3.34
CA LEU A 337 16.51 22.25 -2.96
C LEU A 337 16.97 23.56 -2.31
N ASN A 338 16.40 24.70 -2.73
CA ASN A 338 16.72 26.02 -2.21
C ASN A 338 15.41 26.75 -1.86
N PRO A 339 14.74 26.37 -0.76
CA PRO A 339 13.54 27.06 -0.35
C PRO A 339 13.90 28.50 0.01
N LYS A 340 13.29 29.47 -0.67
CA LYS A 340 13.40 30.86 -0.26
C LYS A 340 12.89 30.94 1.18
N THR A 341 13.71 31.47 2.09
CA THR A 341 13.25 31.90 3.41
C THR A 341 12.22 33.00 3.18
N SER A 342 10.95 32.66 3.40
CA SER A 342 9.83 33.61 3.43
C SER A 342 9.84 34.39 4.73
#